data_AF-A0A9X0MKT9-F1
#
_entry.id   AF-A0A9X0MKT9-F1
#
_cell.length_a   1.000
_cell.length_b   1.000
_cell.length_c   1.000
_cell.angle_alpha   90.00
_cell.angle_beta   90.00
_cell.angle_gamma   90.00
#
_symmetry.space_group_name_H-M   'P 1'
#
loop_
_entity.id
_entity.type
_entity.pdbx_description
1 polymer ?
#
loop_
_entity_poly.entity_id
_entity_poly.type
_entity_poly.pdbx_seq_one_letter_code
_entity_poly.pdbx_strand_id
1 'polypeptide(L)'
;MGMAKYLLVGLVFIFGIYIYPYVDELGVVISVAICACFILFDIRTYLEKIDDKNKDIGLRESLHIVFSAPKYAPEGKKVFIEFIKKDEYRVYTKKGDYSIVIERGEEETKMKKEKLSDVDFFKEVF
;
A
#
# COMPACT_ATOMS: atom_id res chain seq x y z
N MET A 1 3.73 -0.53 -16.87
CA MET A 1 2.74 0.17 -17.73
C MET A 1 2.87 1.71 -17.58
N GLY A 2 4.06 2.28 -17.77
CA GLY A 2 4.35 3.67 -17.34
C GLY A 2 4.58 4.69 -18.46
N MET A 3 5.50 4.40 -19.40
CA MET A 3 5.96 5.40 -20.38
C MET A 3 5.12 5.50 -21.66
N ALA A 4 4.54 4.38 -22.12
CA ALA A 4 3.87 4.32 -23.43
C ALA A 4 2.66 5.27 -23.52
N LYS A 5 1.94 5.49 -22.42
CA LYS A 5 0.78 6.40 -22.37
C LYS A 5 1.17 7.87 -22.57
N TYR A 6 2.29 8.31 -21.98
CA TYR A 6 2.79 9.68 -22.13
C TYR A 6 3.41 9.92 -23.51
N LEU A 7 4.04 8.90 -24.07
CA LEU A 7 4.54 8.92 -25.45
C LEU A 7 3.41 9.04 -26.47
N LEU A 8 2.29 8.32 -26.26
CA LEU A 8 1.10 8.40 -27.11
C LEU A 8 0.42 9.78 -27.02
N VAL A 9 0.27 10.31 -25.81
CA VAL A 9 -0.27 11.67 -25.59
C VAL A 9 0.63 12.73 -26.24
N GLY A 10 1.95 12.62 -26.06
CA GLY A 10 2.92 13.51 -26.69
C GLY A 10 2.93 13.41 -28.22
N LEU A 11 2.81 12.20 -28.79
CA LEU A 11 2.71 11.98 -30.24
C LEU A 11 1.42 12.57 -30.81
N VAL A 12 0.27 12.38 -30.16
CA VAL A 12 -1.00 12.98 -30.58
C VAL A 12 -0.92 14.52 -30.53
N PHE A 13 -0.23 15.07 -29.54
CA PHE A 13 -0.02 16.51 -29.39
C PHE A 13 0.85 17.09 -30.52
N ILE A 14 1.97 16.44 -30.84
CA ILE A 14 2.89 16.86 -31.92
C ILE A 14 2.21 16.72 -33.29
N PHE A 15 1.52 15.60 -33.55
CA PHE A 15 0.83 15.37 -34.82
C PHE A 15 -0.38 16.32 -35.00
N GLY A 16 -1.12 16.64 -33.94
CA GLY A 16 -2.25 17.56 -34.00
C GLY A 16 -1.86 19.00 -34.37
N ILE A 17 -0.75 19.49 -33.80
CA ILE A 17 -0.21 20.83 -34.09
C ILE A 17 0.45 20.89 -35.47
N TYR A 18 1.13 19.81 -35.89
CA TYR A 18 1.88 19.79 -37.15
C TYR A 18 0.98 19.64 -38.39
N ILE A 19 -0.16 18.92 -38.28
CA ILE A 19 -1.07 18.68 -39.40
C ILE A 19 -2.09 19.82 -39.59
N TYR A 20 -2.51 20.49 -38.51
CA TYR A 20 -3.44 21.62 -38.57
C TYR A 20 -2.77 22.89 -38.03
N PRO A 21 -2.19 23.76 -38.88
CA PRO A 21 -1.59 25.02 -38.43
C PRO A 21 -2.62 26.03 -37.86
N TYR A 22 -3.91 25.65 -37.83
CA TYR A 22 -5.04 26.39 -37.26
C TYR A 22 -5.60 25.72 -36.00
N VAL A 23 -4.79 24.97 -35.23
CA VAL A 23 -5.22 24.60 -33.88
C VAL A 23 -5.36 25.90 -33.08
N ASP A 24 -6.60 26.32 -32.88
CA ASP A 24 -6.99 27.47 -32.08
C ASP A 24 -6.28 27.39 -30.72
N GLU A 25 -5.81 28.52 -30.17
CA GLU A 25 -5.01 28.56 -28.94
C GLU A 25 -5.70 27.80 -27.78
N LEU A 26 -7.04 27.78 -27.80
CA LEU A 26 -7.91 27.00 -26.94
C LEU A 26 -7.65 25.47 -26.97
N GLY A 27 -7.42 24.89 -28.15
CA GLY A 27 -7.15 23.45 -28.31
C GLY A 27 -5.81 23.04 -27.69
N VAL A 28 -4.80 23.90 -27.80
CA VAL A 28 -3.49 23.70 -27.14
C VAL A 28 -3.65 23.78 -25.63
N VAL A 29 -4.36 24.80 -25.12
CA VAL A 29 -4.60 24.99 -23.68
C VAL A 29 -5.36 23.79 -23.08
N ILE A 30 -6.43 23.31 -23.72
CA ILE A 30 -7.19 22.14 -23.27
C ILE A 30 -6.29 20.90 -23.21
N SER A 31 -5.46 20.70 -24.22
CA SER A 31 -4.58 19.54 -24.31
C SER A 31 -3.49 19.56 -23.23
N VAL A 32 -2.92 20.74 -22.93
CA VAL A 32 -1.97 20.92 -21.82
C VAL A 32 -2.66 20.66 -20.48
N ALA A 33 -3.89 21.15 -20.29
CA ALA A 33 -4.65 20.93 -19.07
C ALA A 33 -4.94 19.43 -18.84
N ILE A 34 -5.32 18.69 -19.89
CA ILE A 34 -5.52 17.23 -19.81
C ILE A 34 -4.22 16.51 -19.42
N CYS A 35 -3.09 16.88 -20.03
CA CYS A 35 -1.77 16.32 -19.66
C CYS A 35 -1.45 16.58 -18.18
N ALA A 36 -1.69 17.80 -17.70
CA ALA A 36 -1.47 18.16 -16.31
C ALA A 36 -2.34 17.32 -15.36
N CYS A 37 -3.62 17.12 -15.68
CA CYS A 37 -4.52 16.25 -14.91
C CYS A 37 -4.03 14.80 -14.82
N PHE A 38 -3.53 14.23 -15.93
CA PHE A 38 -2.96 12.87 -15.93
C PHE A 38 -1.71 12.77 -15.06
N ILE A 39 -0.82 13.77 -15.11
CA ILE A 39 0.39 13.80 -14.28
C ILE A 39 0.00 13.89 -12.80
N LEU A 40 -0.93 14.78 -12.43
CA LEU A 40 -1.40 14.94 -11.06
C LEU A 40 -2.06 13.65 -10.53
N PHE A 41 -2.85 12.97 -11.36
CA PHE A 41 -3.49 11.71 -10.99
C PHE A 41 -2.46 10.59 -10.73
N ASP A 42 -1.45 10.47 -11.59
CA ASP A 42 -0.36 9.49 -11.41
C ASP A 42 0.49 9.80 -10.17
N ILE A 43 0.81 11.07 -9.92
CA ILE A 43 1.51 11.51 -8.71
C ILE A 43 0.70 11.16 -7.46
N ARG A 44 -0.60 11.49 -7.45
CA ARG A 44 -1.48 11.16 -6.33
C ARG A 44 -1.52 9.65 -6.06
N THR A 45 -1.70 8.86 -7.12
CA THR A 45 -1.71 7.39 -7.01
C THR A 45 -0.37 6.84 -6.50
N TYR A 46 0.74 7.45 -6.91
CA TYR A 46 2.07 7.07 -6.45
C TYR A 46 2.29 7.42 -4.97
N LEU A 47 1.87 8.62 -4.55
CA LEU A 47 1.91 9.06 -3.15
C LEU A 47 1.05 8.17 -2.26
N GLU A 48 -0.17 7.83 -2.68
CA GLU A 48 -1.06 6.91 -1.95
C GLU A 48 -0.41 5.52 -1.77
N LYS A 49 0.27 5.00 -2.79
CA LYS A 49 1.01 3.73 -2.68
C LYS A 49 2.20 3.79 -1.72
N ILE A 50 2.93 4.91 -1.69
CA ILE A 50 4.02 5.10 -0.73
C ILE A 50 3.48 5.19 0.69
N ASP A 51 2.42 5.95 0.88
CA ASP A 51 1.79 6.14 2.19
C ASP A 51 1.23 4.82 2.73
N ASP A 52 0.56 4.02 1.90
CA ASP A 52 0.12 2.67 2.27
C ASP A 52 1.29 1.76 2.65
N LYS A 53 2.42 1.82 1.92
CA LYS A 53 3.62 1.03 2.23
C LYS A 53 4.28 1.45 3.56
N ASN A 54 4.41 2.75 3.79
CA ASN A 54 5.01 3.26 5.04
C ASN A 54 4.13 2.94 6.25
N LYS A 55 2.80 3.03 6.09
CA LYS A 55 1.86 2.63 7.14
C LYS A 55 1.96 1.14 7.45
N ASP A 56 2.09 0.27 6.44
CA ASP A 56 2.26 -1.17 6.64
C ASP A 56 3.52 -1.51 7.47
N ILE A 57 4.62 -0.78 7.24
CA ILE A 57 5.86 -0.92 8.02
C ILE A 57 5.62 -0.56 9.50
N GLY A 58 5.04 0.60 9.77
CA GLY A 58 4.74 1.03 11.15
C GLY A 58 3.78 0.08 11.86
N LEU A 59 2.80 -0.48 11.14
CA LEU A 59 1.87 -1.49 11.66
C LEU A 59 2.59 -2.79 12.02
N ARG A 60 3.45 -3.32 11.14
CA ARG A 60 4.28 -4.50 11.43
C ARG A 60 5.16 -4.30 12.67
N GLU A 61 5.79 -3.14 12.81
CA GLU A 61 6.60 -2.83 13.99
C GLU A 61 5.77 -2.80 15.26
N SER A 62 4.60 -2.15 15.24
CA SER A 62 3.68 -2.13 16.37
C SER A 62 3.21 -3.53 16.78
N LEU A 63 2.95 -4.41 15.80
CA LEU A 63 2.59 -5.80 16.06
C LEU A 63 3.72 -6.59 16.72
N HIS A 64 4.98 -6.36 16.34
CA HIS A 64 6.11 -6.97 17.03
C HIS A 64 6.28 -6.49 18.48
N ILE A 65 5.86 -5.28 18.81
CA ILE A 65 5.83 -4.77 20.19
C ILE A 65 4.73 -5.47 21.00
N VAL A 66 3.51 -5.53 20.44
CA VAL A 66 2.35 -6.17 21.09
C VAL A 66 2.57 -7.68 21.28
N PHE A 67 3.13 -8.34 20.27
CA PHE A 67 3.44 -9.76 20.26
C PHE A 67 4.93 -10.01 20.52
N SER A 68 5.44 -9.44 21.61
CA SER A 68 6.84 -9.53 22.00
C SER A 68 7.21 -10.87 22.65
N ALA A 69 8.49 -11.21 22.51
CA ALA A 69 9.14 -12.22 23.34
C ALA A 69 9.29 -11.72 24.79
N PRO A 70 9.31 -12.61 25.79
CA PRO A 70 9.18 -14.06 25.68
C PRO A 70 7.71 -14.51 25.71
N LYS A 71 6.73 -13.59 25.74
CA LYS A 71 5.33 -13.93 25.99
C LYS A 71 4.68 -14.66 24.81
N TYR A 72 4.96 -14.22 23.59
CA TYR A 72 4.36 -14.74 22.35
C TYR A 72 5.38 -15.41 21.41
N ALA A 73 6.67 -15.18 21.61
CA ALA A 73 7.75 -15.88 20.93
C ALA A 73 8.79 -16.39 21.94
N PRO A 74 9.65 -17.36 21.58
CA PRO A 74 10.84 -17.70 22.34
C PRO A 74 11.75 -16.49 22.54
N GLU A 75 12.57 -16.51 23.58
CA GLU A 75 13.50 -15.42 23.88
C GLU A 75 14.46 -15.17 22.71
N GLY A 76 14.69 -13.90 22.37
CA GLY A 76 15.48 -13.50 21.20
C GLY A 76 14.83 -13.72 19.84
N LYS A 77 13.63 -14.33 19.76
CA LYS A 77 12.89 -14.52 18.50
C LYS A 77 11.74 -13.51 18.36
N LYS A 78 11.43 -13.16 17.12
CA LYS A 78 10.22 -12.38 16.78
C LYS A 78 9.12 -13.33 16.31
N VAL A 79 7.87 -12.94 16.52
CA VAL A 79 6.70 -13.65 15.95
C VAL A 79 6.69 -13.54 14.43
N PHE A 80 6.11 -14.53 13.75
CA PHE A 80 5.91 -14.46 12.30
C PHE A 80 4.63 -13.68 12.01
N ILE A 81 4.72 -12.69 11.13
CA ILE A 81 3.60 -11.82 10.73
C ILE A 81 3.40 -11.95 9.23
N GLU A 82 2.26 -12.52 8.85
CA GLU A 82 1.81 -12.62 7.47
C GLU A 82 0.81 -11.50 7.17
N PHE A 83 0.98 -10.86 6.03
CA PHE A 83 0.01 -9.88 5.52
C PHE A 83 -1.04 -10.64 4.70
N ILE A 84 -2.31 -10.51 5.06
CA ILE A 84 -3.41 -11.20 4.35
C ILE A 84 -4.00 -10.27 3.30
N LYS A 85 -4.45 -9.09 3.72
CA LYS A 85 -5.00 -8.02 2.87
C LYS A 85 -4.93 -6.70 3.62
N LYS A 86 -5.37 -5.62 2.98
CA LYS A 86 -5.37 -4.27 3.57
C LYS A 86 -5.97 -4.31 4.98
N ASP A 87 -5.15 -3.90 5.95
CA ASP A 87 -5.49 -3.83 7.39
C ASP A 87 -5.78 -5.18 8.09
N GLU A 88 -5.43 -6.30 7.47
CA GLU A 88 -5.59 -7.63 8.03
C GLU A 88 -4.27 -8.41 8.04
N TYR A 89 -3.87 -8.85 9.23
CA TYR A 89 -2.61 -9.56 9.46
C TYR A 89 -2.88 -10.85 10.21
N ARG A 90 -2.08 -11.87 9.93
CA ARG A 90 -2.05 -13.10 10.71
C ARG A 90 -0.73 -13.18 11.47
N VAL A 91 -0.83 -13.39 12.78
CA VAL A 91 0.33 -13.43 13.68
C VAL A 91 0.45 -14.83 14.27
N TYR A 92 1.57 -15.49 13.99
CA TYR A 92 1.87 -16.82 14.47
C TYR A 92 2.76 -16.75 15.70
N THR A 93 2.28 -17.35 16.79
CA THR A 93 2.93 -17.27 18.11
C THR A 93 3.12 -18.66 18.71
N LYS A 94 3.84 -18.73 19.83
CA LYS A 94 3.96 -19.97 20.62
C LYS A 94 2.68 -20.35 21.37
N LYS A 95 1.67 -19.46 21.37
CA LYS A 95 0.40 -19.62 22.10
C LYS A 95 -0.79 -19.84 21.18
N GLY A 96 -0.56 -19.95 19.87
CA GLY A 96 -1.61 -19.93 18.87
C GLY A 96 -1.36 -18.96 17.73
N ASP A 97 -2.25 -18.98 16.75
CA ASP A 97 -2.37 -17.96 15.71
C ASP A 97 -3.47 -16.94 16.06
N TYR A 98 -3.23 -15.72 15.61
CA TYR A 98 -4.13 -14.60 15.81
C TYR A 98 -4.45 -13.93 14.48
N SER A 99 -5.73 -13.67 14.22
CA SER A 99 -6.16 -12.73 13.20
C SER A 99 -6.18 -11.34 13.81
N ILE A 100 -5.51 -10.40 13.17
CA ILE A 100 -5.52 -9.00 13.53
C ILE A 100 -6.20 -8.22 12.43
N VAL A 101 -7.31 -7.57 12.78
CA VAL A 101 -7.99 -6.62 11.90
C VAL A 101 -7.83 -5.23 12.50
N ILE A 102 -7.36 -4.30 11.68
CA ILE A 102 -7.07 -2.92 12.09
C ILE A 102 -8.15 -2.01 11.51
N GLU A 103 -9.04 -1.54 12.37
CA GLU A 103 -10.07 -0.58 11.99
C GLU A 103 -9.50 0.82 12.10
N ARG A 104 -9.24 1.45 10.95
CA ARG A 104 -8.76 2.84 10.88
C ARG A 104 -9.96 3.79 10.93
N GLY A 105 -10.17 4.45 12.06
CA GLY A 105 -11.09 5.60 12.18
C GLY A 105 -10.38 6.93 11.93
N GLU A 106 -11.14 8.02 11.77
CA GLU A 106 -10.61 9.38 11.59
C GLU A 106 -9.82 9.89 12.81
N GLU A 107 -10.16 9.42 14.03
CA GLU A 107 -9.54 9.88 15.28
C GLU A 107 -8.70 8.80 16.00
N GLU A 108 -9.03 7.52 15.85
CA GLU A 108 -8.31 6.41 16.50
C GLU A 108 -8.20 5.18 15.60
N THR A 109 -7.03 4.54 15.66
CA THR A 109 -6.81 3.21 15.06
C THR A 109 -7.12 2.14 16.09
N LYS A 110 -8.15 1.32 15.86
CA LYS A 110 -8.54 0.22 16.75
C LYS A 110 -8.02 -1.10 16.22
N MET A 111 -7.28 -1.81 17.07
CA MET A 111 -6.77 -3.16 16.76
C MET A 111 -7.71 -4.20 17.36
N LYS A 112 -8.42 -4.94 16.51
CA LYS A 112 -9.18 -6.13 16.91
C LYS A 112 -8.29 -7.36 16.77
N LYS A 113 -8.19 -8.14 17.84
CA LYS A 113 -7.46 -9.40 17.86
C LYS A 113 -8.44 -10.54 18.09
N GLU A 114 -8.37 -11.56 17.24
CA GLU A 114 -9.14 -12.79 17.36
C GLU A 114 -8.17 -13.96 17.38
N LYS A 115 -8.35 -14.88 18.33
CA LYS A 115 -7.54 -16.09 18.40
C LYS A 115 -8.18 -17.14 17.49
N LEU A 116 -7.41 -17.68 16.55
CA LEU A 116 -7.92 -18.64 15.58
C LEU A 116 -7.64 -20.10 15.99
N SER A 117 -6.54 -20.34 16.69
CA SER A 117 -6.06 -21.67 17.09
C SER A 117 -5.10 -21.60 18.27
N ASP A 118 -4.90 -22.74 18.92
CA ASP A 118 -3.97 -22.95 20.04
C ASP A 118 -2.63 -23.56 19.63
N VAL A 119 -2.39 -23.74 18.33
CA VAL A 119 -1.16 -24.36 17.80
C VAL A 119 0.09 -23.54 18.16
N ASP A 120 1.09 -24.21 18.72
CA ASP A 120 2.41 -23.61 18.98
C ASP A 120 3.26 -23.67 17.71
N PHE A 121 3.30 -22.56 16.98
CA PHE A 121 4.05 -22.44 15.72
C PHE A 121 5.57 -22.37 15.90
N PHE A 122 6.07 -22.31 17.14
CA PHE A 122 7.49 -22.44 17.42
C PHE A 122 7.90 -23.87 17.79
N LYS A 123 6.92 -24.78 17.99
CA LYS A 123 7.18 -26.14 18.47
C LYS A 123 7.59 -27.14 17.41
N GLU A 124 7.52 -26.79 16.12
CA GLU A 124 7.98 -27.66 15.04
C GLU A 124 8.73 -26.86 13.96
N VAL A 125 10.04 -26.76 14.15
CA VAL A 125 11.05 -26.86 13.08
C VAL A 125 12.22 -27.63 13.70
N PHE A 126 12.11 -28.96 13.74
CA PHE A 126 13.24 -29.87 13.96
C PHE A 126 13.66 -30.43 12.60
#